data_AF-A0A2U3CVG7-F1
#
_entry.id   AF-A0A2U3CVG7-F1
#
_cell.length_a   1.000
_cell.length_b   1.000
_cell.length_c   1.000
_cell.angle_alpha   90.00
_cell.angle_beta   90.00
_cell.angle_gamma   90.00
#
_symmetry.space_group_name_H-M   'P 1'
#
loop_
_entity.id
_entity.type
_entity.pdbx_description
1 polymer ?
#
loop_
_entity_poly.entity_id
_entity_poly.type
_entity_poly.pdbx_seq_one_letter_code
_entity_poly.pdbx_strand_id
1 'polypeptide(L)'
;MAIRLHGILVDGLNKPIVNANVFLLARSNTIVVLGGSKAVFKTDSQGAYDVTVNTGHYVVIIGPEGKEPYKAGDIVVYTDSQDGSLNAYLTKWAPEETTPEILQEIKQLVANSEQFALQASESAANAKKSELNAETSKNSAATDAASALLSKQESAASASSALQSKNAAASSATSAQQSLTAVQGLKAEVQQLKTDTQHIKEEGVAEVTALKNAATTAANNAKASETASANNATLADTKAKEASASATTAN
;
A
#
# COMPACT_ATOMS: atom_id res chain seq x y z
N MET A 1 77.86 -3.94 -20.46
CA MET A 1 78.56 -4.18 -19.18
C MET A 1 79.13 -5.57 -19.20
N ALA A 2 80.30 -5.76 -18.62
CA ALA A 2 81.03 -7.02 -18.66
C ALA A 2 81.34 -7.47 -17.23
N ILE A 3 81.02 -8.73 -16.94
CA ILE A 3 81.18 -9.36 -15.63
C ILE A 3 82.42 -10.24 -15.64
N ARG A 4 83.20 -10.20 -14.57
CA ARG A 4 84.41 -11.02 -14.46
C ARG A 4 84.05 -12.39 -13.91
N LEU A 5 84.32 -13.42 -14.72
CA LEU A 5 84.27 -14.81 -14.31
C LEU A 5 85.68 -15.28 -13.96
N HIS A 6 85.91 -15.61 -12.70
CA HIS A 6 87.23 -16.03 -12.22
C HIS A 6 87.13 -17.17 -11.20
N GLY A 7 88.18 -17.98 -11.12
CA GLY A 7 88.29 -19.06 -10.13
C GLY A 7 89.00 -20.29 -10.69
N ILE A 8 88.88 -21.41 -9.99
CA ILE A 8 89.42 -22.71 -10.41
C ILE A 8 88.27 -23.56 -10.93
N LEU A 9 88.40 -24.07 -12.16
CA LEU A 9 87.43 -25.00 -12.73
C LEU A 9 87.72 -26.39 -12.18
N VAL A 10 86.74 -26.99 -11.51
CA VAL A 10 86.88 -28.30 -10.85
C VAL A 10 85.87 -29.30 -11.40
N ASP A 11 86.25 -30.58 -11.41
CA ASP A 11 85.36 -31.69 -11.74
C ASP A 11 84.50 -32.13 -10.54
N GLY A 12 83.63 -33.13 -10.74
CA GLY A 12 82.76 -33.68 -9.69
C GLY A 12 83.49 -34.36 -8.52
N LEU A 13 84.82 -34.49 -8.58
CA LEU A 13 85.70 -34.99 -7.51
C LEU A 13 86.57 -33.87 -6.93
N ASN A 14 86.26 -32.61 -7.23
CA ASN A 14 87.00 -31.42 -6.83
C ASN A 14 88.45 -31.38 -7.37
N LYS A 15 88.74 -32.08 -8.47
CA LYS A 15 90.04 -32.03 -9.13
C LYS A 15 90.05 -30.89 -10.15
N PRO A 16 91.10 -30.05 -10.18
CA PRO A 16 91.21 -28.98 -11.18
C PRO A 16 91.23 -29.52 -12.61
N ILE A 17 90.40 -28.94 -13.46
CA ILE A 17 90.40 -29.22 -14.90
C ILE A 17 91.41 -28.29 -15.55
N VAL A 18 92.65 -28.77 -15.65
CA VAL A 18 93.80 -28.03 -16.22
C VAL A 18 93.76 -28.04 -17.76
N ASN A 19 94.32 -26.98 -18.37
CA ASN A 19 94.45 -26.85 -19.83
C ASN A 19 93.16 -27.05 -20.65
N ALA A 20 91.97 -26.89 -20.06
CA ALA A 20 90.71 -27.09 -20.75
C ALA A 20 90.30 -25.86 -21.54
N ASN A 21 89.75 -26.08 -22.74
CA ASN A 21 89.08 -25.03 -23.50
C ASN A 21 87.64 -24.90 -23.01
N VAL A 22 87.26 -23.73 -22.52
CA VAL A 22 85.89 -23.42 -22.12
C VAL A 22 85.26 -22.54 -23.18
N PHE A 23 84.15 -23.00 -23.74
CA PHE A 23 83.38 -22.29 -24.76
C PHE A 23 82.11 -21.73 -24.13
N LEU A 24 81.87 -20.43 -24.34
CA LEU A 24 80.61 -19.76 -24.03
C LEU A 24 79.91 -19.43 -25.35
N LEU A 25 78.81 -20.11 -25.64
CA LEU A 25 78.01 -19.86 -26.84
C LEU A 25 76.78 -19.04 -26.49
N ALA A 26 76.66 -17.84 -27.04
CA ALA A 26 75.50 -16.98 -26.82
C ALA A 26 74.23 -17.61 -27.42
N ARG A 27 73.16 -17.76 -26.64
CA ARG A 27 71.86 -18.30 -27.11
C ARG A 27 70.96 -17.25 -27.74
N SER A 28 71.15 -15.98 -27.39
CA SER A 28 70.30 -14.87 -27.83
C SER A 28 71.15 -13.67 -28.24
N ASN A 29 70.58 -12.81 -29.09
CA ASN A 29 71.16 -11.50 -29.38
C ASN A 29 70.95 -10.57 -28.16
N THR A 30 71.98 -9.82 -27.81
CA THR A 30 71.93 -8.66 -26.91
C THR A 30 72.48 -7.44 -27.65
N ILE A 31 72.40 -6.25 -27.03
CA ILE A 31 72.95 -5.01 -27.61
C ILE A 31 74.47 -5.11 -27.87
N VAL A 32 75.17 -6.02 -27.18
CA VAL A 32 76.64 -6.16 -27.24
C VAL A 32 77.13 -7.55 -27.68
N VAL A 33 76.26 -8.55 -27.77
CA VAL A 33 76.61 -9.94 -28.09
C VAL A 33 75.62 -10.51 -29.09
N LEU A 34 76.10 -11.04 -30.21
CA LEU A 34 75.23 -11.71 -31.19
C LEU A 34 74.96 -13.15 -30.77
N GLY A 35 73.74 -13.62 -30.97
CA GLY A 35 73.36 -15.01 -30.82
C GLY A 35 74.17 -15.89 -31.75
N GLY A 36 74.70 -16.99 -31.23
CA GLY A 36 75.64 -17.87 -31.93
C GLY A 36 77.10 -17.42 -31.86
N SER A 37 77.42 -16.26 -31.29
CA SER A 37 78.82 -15.87 -31.03
C SER A 37 79.46 -16.78 -29.98
N LYS A 38 80.76 -17.06 -30.15
CA LYS A 38 81.53 -17.99 -29.34
C LYS A 38 82.71 -17.27 -28.68
N ALA A 39 82.71 -17.19 -27.36
CA ALA A 39 83.88 -16.81 -26.58
C ALA A 39 84.61 -18.08 -26.11
N VAL A 40 85.94 -18.09 -26.20
CA VAL A 40 86.77 -19.22 -25.78
C VAL A 40 87.88 -18.72 -24.88
N PHE A 41 88.07 -19.38 -23.75
CA PHE A 41 89.21 -19.18 -22.88
C PHE A 41 89.76 -20.54 -22.43
N LYS A 42 91.03 -20.55 -22.00
CA LYS A 42 91.72 -21.77 -21.57
C LYS A 42 92.06 -21.68 -20.09
N THR A 43 91.90 -22.77 -19.35
CA THR A 43 92.38 -22.86 -17.97
C THR A 43 93.89 -23.09 -17.92
N ASP A 44 94.55 -22.61 -16.86
CA ASP A 44 95.99 -22.77 -16.67
C ASP A 44 96.39 -24.15 -16.12
N SER A 45 97.67 -24.31 -15.74
CA SER A 45 98.22 -25.55 -15.17
C SER A 45 97.68 -25.90 -13.78
N GLN A 46 96.93 -24.98 -13.14
CA GLN A 46 96.22 -25.19 -11.88
C GLN A 46 94.69 -25.20 -12.08
N GLY A 47 94.21 -25.14 -13.32
CA GLY A 47 92.77 -25.10 -13.64
C GLY A 47 92.14 -23.72 -13.41
N ALA A 48 92.94 -22.69 -13.14
CA ALA A 48 92.45 -21.34 -12.93
C ALA A 48 92.10 -20.65 -14.26
N TYR A 49 91.10 -19.79 -14.21
CA TYR A 49 90.68 -18.92 -15.30
C TYR A 49 90.31 -17.55 -14.75
N ASP A 50 90.44 -16.55 -15.59
CA ASP A 50 90.05 -15.17 -15.34
C ASP A 50 89.67 -14.52 -16.66
N VAL A 51 88.39 -14.26 -16.86
CA VAL A 51 87.84 -13.78 -18.13
C VAL A 51 86.68 -12.82 -17.88
N THR A 52 86.56 -11.80 -18.71
CA THR A 52 85.42 -10.87 -18.66
C THR A 52 84.40 -11.25 -19.73
N VAL A 53 83.14 -11.43 -19.33
CA VAL A 53 82.04 -11.88 -20.19
C VAL A 53 80.93 -10.84 -20.19
N ASN A 54 80.40 -10.52 -21.37
CA ASN A 54 79.28 -9.58 -21.49
C ASN A 54 77.97 -10.18 -20.98
N THR A 55 77.02 -9.33 -20.61
CA THR A 55 75.66 -9.76 -20.22
C THR A 55 74.97 -10.52 -21.35
N GLY A 56 74.36 -11.65 -21.03
CA GLY A 56 73.71 -12.53 -21.99
C GLY A 56 73.46 -13.95 -21.45
N HIS A 57 72.78 -14.76 -22.26
CA HIS A 57 72.52 -16.17 -21.96
C HIS A 57 73.52 -17.02 -22.73
N TYR A 58 74.28 -17.87 -22.03
CA TYR A 58 75.34 -18.67 -22.63
C TYR A 58 75.18 -20.16 -22.35
N VAL A 59 75.41 -20.98 -23.37
CA VAL A 59 75.70 -22.40 -23.20
C VAL A 59 77.17 -22.55 -22.86
N VAL A 60 77.47 -23.23 -21.76
CA VAL A 60 78.84 -23.52 -21.32
C VAL A 60 79.22 -24.91 -21.79
N ILE A 61 80.28 -25.01 -22.59
CA ILE A 61 80.86 -26.28 -23.05
C ILE A 61 82.31 -26.34 -22.58
N ILE A 62 82.71 -27.44 -21.93
CA ILE A 62 84.07 -27.64 -21.42
C ILE A 62 84.73 -28.74 -22.25
N GLY A 63 85.90 -28.46 -22.82
CA GLY A 63 86.75 -29.41 -23.53
C GLY A 63 88.08 -29.63 -22.80
N PRO A 64 88.17 -30.62 -21.89
CA PRO A 64 89.43 -30.99 -21.25
C PRO A 64 90.44 -31.57 -22.25
N GLU A 65 91.73 -31.38 -21.99
CA GLU A 65 92.81 -31.92 -22.82
C GLU A 65 92.73 -33.46 -22.90
N GLY A 66 92.60 -34.01 -24.12
CA GLY A 66 92.51 -35.45 -24.36
C GLY A 66 91.12 -36.08 -24.16
N LYS A 67 90.07 -35.29 -23.91
CA LYS A 67 88.67 -35.77 -23.79
C LYS A 67 87.75 -35.04 -24.77
N GLU A 68 86.62 -35.67 -25.10
CA GLU A 68 85.59 -35.04 -25.92
C GLU A 68 84.94 -33.88 -25.15
N PRO A 69 84.70 -32.71 -25.79
CA PRO A 69 84.00 -31.60 -25.16
C PRO A 69 82.58 -31.97 -24.74
N TYR A 70 82.16 -31.55 -23.55
CA TYR A 70 80.82 -31.80 -23.03
C TYR A 70 80.13 -30.50 -22.61
N LYS A 71 78.79 -30.47 -22.72
CA LYS A 71 77.98 -29.37 -22.20
C LYS A 71 77.96 -29.42 -20.68
N ALA A 72 78.47 -28.38 -20.04
CA ALA A 72 78.50 -28.25 -18.58
C ALA A 72 77.17 -27.69 -18.02
N GLY A 73 76.48 -26.86 -18.80
CA GLY A 73 75.19 -26.28 -18.43
C GLY A 73 74.92 -24.99 -19.19
N ASP A 74 73.89 -24.26 -18.76
CA ASP A 74 73.53 -22.95 -19.27
C ASP A 74 73.69 -21.93 -18.14
N ILE A 75 74.19 -20.73 -18.45
CA ILE A 75 74.34 -19.63 -17.51
C ILE A 75 73.62 -18.39 -18.03
N VAL A 76 73.14 -17.55 -17.11
CA VAL A 76 72.59 -16.24 -17.42
C VAL A 76 73.38 -15.18 -16.69
N VAL A 77 73.90 -14.20 -17.44
CA VAL A 77 74.67 -13.07 -16.91
C VAL A 77 73.83 -11.81 -17.09
N TYR A 78 73.31 -11.26 -16.00
CA TYR A 78 72.53 -10.02 -15.96
C TYR A 78 73.42 -8.79 -15.74
N THR A 79 72.86 -7.59 -15.95
CA THR A 79 73.58 -6.32 -15.77
C THR A 79 73.97 -6.01 -14.33
N ASP A 80 73.25 -6.56 -13.36
CA ASP A 80 73.47 -6.46 -11.91
C ASP A 80 74.17 -7.70 -11.32
N SER A 81 74.57 -8.64 -12.17
CA SER A 81 75.26 -9.85 -11.72
C SER A 81 76.64 -9.50 -11.15
N GLN A 82 77.00 -10.15 -10.04
CA GLN A 82 78.28 -9.93 -9.37
C GLN A 82 79.39 -10.81 -9.95
N ASP A 83 80.62 -10.32 -9.93
CA ASP A 83 81.80 -11.12 -10.29
C ASP A 83 81.84 -12.42 -9.46
N GLY A 84 82.22 -13.53 -10.08
CA GLY A 84 82.18 -14.83 -9.42
C GLY A 84 82.68 -15.99 -10.28
N SER A 85 82.59 -17.20 -9.76
CA SER A 85 83.04 -18.39 -10.48
C SER A 85 81.99 -18.89 -11.47
N LEU A 86 82.43 -19.43 -12.61
CA LEU A 86 81.59 -20.13 -13.57
C LEU A 86 80.72 -21.22 -12.92
N ASN A 87 81.26 -21.95 -11.94
CA ASN A 87 80.50 -22.95 -11.18
C ASN A 87 79.34 -22.33 -10.39
N ALA A 88 79.51 -21.13 -9.82
CA ALA A 88 78.43 -20.44 -9.11
C ALA A 88 77.31 -19.98 -10.04
N TYR A 89 77.63 -19.65 -11.30
CA TYR A 89 76.63 -19.34 -12.31
C TYR A 89 75.92 -20.60 -12.82
N LEU A 90 76.60 -21.75 -12.84
CA LEU A 90 76.03 -23.05 -13.22
C LEU A 90 75.10 -23.64 -12.15
N THR A 91 75.20 -23.21 -10.89
CA THR A 91 74.34 -23.68 -9.78
C THR A 91 73.13 -22.80 -9.52
N LYS A 92 73.14 -21.54 -9.97
CA LYS A 92 71.99 -20.64 -9.85
C LYS A 92 70.92 -21.06 -10.86
N TRP A 93 70.02 -21.93 -10.41
CA TRP A 93 68.77 -22.26 -11.08
C TRP A 93 68.03 -20.95 -11.43
N ALA A 94 67.75 -20.70 -12.71
CA ALA A 94 66.90 -19.58 -13.15
C ALA A 94 65.43 -19.94 -12.90
N PRO A 95 64.74 -19.39 -11.86
CA PRO A 95 63.38 -19.79 -11.51
C PRO A 95 62.32 -18.98 -12.24
N GLU A 96 62.70 -18.11 -13.18
CA GLU A 96 61.74 -17.38 -13.99
C GLU A 96 61.26 -18.29 -15.11
N GLU A 97 60.04 -18.81 -14.98
CA GLU A 97 59.10 -19.23 -16.04
C GLU A 97 58.08 -20.25 -15.45
N THR A 98 57.35 -19.92 -14.37
CA THR A 98 56.25 -20.82 -13.93
C THR A 98 55.07 -20.14 -13.23
N THR A 99 54.65 -18.96 -13.67
CA THR A 99 53.22 -18.62 -13.80
C THR A 99 53.09 -17.41 -14.72
N PRO A 100 52.68 -17.58 -15.98
CA PRO A 100 52.38 -16.44 -16.85
C PRO A 100 51.37 -15.50 -16.18
N GLU A 101 51.59 -14.19 -16.23
CA GLU A 101 50.66 -13.15 -15.72
C GLU A 101 49.22 -13.37 -16.24
N ILE A 102 49.11 -13.91 -17.46
CA ILE A 102 47.86 -14.32 -18.11
C ILE A 102 47.02 -15.28 -17.25
N LEU A 103 47.64 -16.21 -16.51
CA LEU A 103 46.91 -17.12 -15.62
C LEU A 103 46.31 -16.38 -14.41
N GLN A 104 46.95 -15.31 -13.94
CA GLN A 104 46.41 -14.51 -12.84
C GLN A 104 45.21 -13.67 -13.32
N GLU A 105 45.30 -13.08 -14.51
CA GLU A 105 44.18 -12.38 -15.14
C GLU A 105 42.98 -13.31 -15.42
N ILE A 106 43.23 -14.52 -15.93
CA ILE A 106 42.17 -15.51 -16.17
C ILE A 106 41.47 -15.91 -14.86
N LYS A 107 42.22 -16.13 -13.77
CA LYS A 107 41.62 -16.43 -12.46
C LYS A 107 40.74 -15.28 -11.96
N GLN A 108 41.17 -14.04 -12.12
CA GLN A 108 40.37 -12.88 -11.75
C GLN A 108 39.11 -12.75 -12.62
N LEU A 109 39.23 -13.02 -13.92
CA LEU A 109 38.09 -13.00 -14.83
C LEU A 109 37.03 -14.05 -14.47
N VAL A 110 37.45 -15.27 -14.14
CA VAL A 110 36.54 -16.33 -13.69
C VAL A 110 35.83 -15.93 -12.39
N ALA A 111 36.57 -15.42 -11.41
CA ALA A 111 35.98 -14.95 -10.15
C ALA A 111 34.95 -13.81 -10.37
N ASN A 112 35.28 -12.84 -11.23
CA ASN A 112 34.34 -11.77 -11.60
C ASN A 112 33.11 -12.32 -12.34
N SER A 113 33.30 -13.30 -13.23
CA SER A 113 32.21 -13.93 -13.98
C SER A 113 31.25 -14.67 -13.05
N GLU A 114 31.76 -15.40 -12.06
CA GLU A 114 30.93 -16.07 -11.04
C GLU A 114 30.15 -15.05 -10.20
N GLN A 115 30.80 -13.94 -9.81
CA GLN A 115 30.13 -12.85 -9.08
C GLN A 115 29.02 -12.20 -9.92
N PHE A 116 29.28 -11.91 -11.19
CA PHE A 116 28.26 -11.35 -12.08
C PHE A 116 27.11 -12.32 -12.33
N ALA A 117 27.38 -13.62 -12.45
CA ALA A 117 26.33 -14.64 -12.56
C ALA A 117 25.45 -14.69 -11.31
N LEU A 118 26.05 -14.58 -10.11
CA LEU A 118 25.30 -14.50 -8.85
C LEU A 118 24.42 -13.24 -8.79
N GLN A 119 24.99 -12.07 -9.10
CA GLN A 119 24.25 -10.81 -9.12
C GLN A 119 23.12 -10.82 -10.16
N ALA A 120 23.33 -11.43 -11.32
CA ALA A 120 22.29 -11.62 -12.34
C ALA A 120 21.17 -12.54 -11.84
N SER A 121 21.51 -13.63 -11.14
CA SER A 121 20.53 -14.54 -10.53
C SER A 121 19.71 -13.85 -9.44
N GLU A 122 20.35 -13.07 -8.56
CA GLU A 122 19.67 -12.28 -7.53
C GLU A 122 18.76 -11.21 -8.15
N SER A 123 19.23 -10.54 -9.20
CA SER A 123 18.44 -9.55 -9.94
C SER A 123 17.21 -10.19 -10.60
N ALA A 124 17.34 -11.38 -11.18
CA ALA A 124 16.22 -12.13 -11.74
C ALA A 124 15.21 -12.55 -10.66
N ALA A 125 15.68 -13.01 -9.50
CA ALA A 125 14.81 -13.35 -8.37
C ALA A 125 14.04 -12.12 -7.84
N ASN A 126 14.72 -10.98 -7.73
CA ASN A 126 14.10 -9.71 -7.32
C ASN A 126 13.08 -9.22 -8.35
N ALA A 127 13.37 -9.36 -9.65
CA ALA A 127 12.42 -9.05 -10.72
C ALA A 127 11.16 -9.93 -10.62
N LYS A 128 11.32 -11.24 -10.36
CA LYS A 128 10.18 -12.15 -10.18
C LYS A 128 9.35 -11.79 -8.95
N LYS A 129 9.99 -11.40 -7.85
CA LYS A 129 9.28 -10.90 -6.66
C LYS A 129 8.50 -9.61 -6.95
N SER A 130 9.09 -8.71 -7.73
CA SER A 130 8.43 -7.48 -8.16
C SER A 130 7.19 -7.77 -9.02
N GLU A 131 7.28 -8.73 -9.95
CA GLU A 131 6.16 -9.20 -10.77
C GLU A 131 4.99 -9.72 -9.90
N LEU A 132 5.29 -10.56 -8.91
CA LEU A 132 4.28 -11.10 -7.98
C LEU A 132 3.64 -10.01 -7.12
N ASN A 133 4.43 -9.02 -6.68
CA ASN A 133 3.91 -7.87 -5.93
C ASN A 133 2.99 -7.01 -6.81
N ALA A 134 3.32 -6.83 -8.09
CA ALA A 134 2.48 -6.11 -9.05
C ALA A 134 1.16 -6.85 -9.31
N GLU A 135 1.21 -8.17 -9.46
CA GLU A 135 0.00 -9.01 -9.59
C GLU A 135 -0.90 -8.95 -8.35
N THR A 136 -0.30 -9.03 -7.16
CA THR A 136 -1.02 -8.87 -5.89
C THR A 136 -1.69 -7.49 -5.82
N SER A 137 -0.95 -6.43 -6.16
CA SER A 137 -1.47 -5.05 -6.16
C SER A 137 -2.63 -4.88 -7.13
N LYS A 138 -2.54 -5.49 -8.33
CA LYS A 138 -3.63 -5.50 -9.31
C LYS A 138 -4.89 -6.17 -8.76
N ASN A 139 -4.75 -7.29 -8.06
CA ASN A 139 -5.88 -8.03 -7.48
C ASN A 139 -6.52 -7.25 -6.31
N SER A 140 -5.71 -6.59 -5.48
CA SER A 140 -6.22 -5.69 -4.44
C SER A 140 -7.00 -4.53 -5.04
N ALA A 141 -6.47 -3.87 -6.08
CA ALA A 141 -7.16 -2.78 -6.76
C ALA A 141 -8.50 -3.22 -7.39
N ALA A 142 -8.59 -4.45 -7.92
CA ALA A 142 -9.84 -5.00 -8.41
C ALA A 142 -10.87 -5.23 -7.28
N THR A 143 -10.41 -5.67 -6.12
CA THR A 143 -11.25 -5.87 -4.92
C THR A 143 -11.76 -4.54 -4.37
N ASP A 144 -10.90 -3.52 -4.32
CA ASP A 144 -11.26 -2.16 -3.90
C ASP A 144 -12.30 -1.55 -4.85
N ALA A 145 -12.12 -1.74 -6.17
CA ALA A 145 -13.08 -1.28 -7.17
C ALA A 145 -14.45 -1.96 -7.03
N ALA A 146 -14.48 -3.27 -6.74
CA ALA A 146 -15.72 -3.99 -6.48
C ALA A 146 -16.42 -3.49 -5.21
N SER A 147 -15.65 -3.25 -4.15
CA SER A 147 -16.16 -2.71 -2.88
C SER A 147 -16.74 -1.31 -3.05
N ALA A 148 -16.07 -0.44 -3.82
CA ALA A 148 -16.58 0.89 -4.13
C ALA A 148 -17.91 0.84 -4.92
N LEU A 149 -18.05 -0.12 -5.84
CA LEU A 149 -19.30 -0.32 -6.56
C LEU A 149 -20.45 -0.77 -5.65
N LEU A 150 -20.17 -1.67 -4.70
CA LEU A 150 -21.14 -2.09 -3.68
C LEU A 150 -21.56 -0.91 -2.80
N SER A 151 -20.63 -0.13 -2.28
CA SER A 151 -20.95 1.05 -1.46
C SER A 151 -21.77 2.09 -2.24
N LYS A 152 -21.53 2.24 -3.56
CA LYS A 152 -22.36 3.09 -4.42
C LYS A 152 -23.80 2.56 -4.52
N GLN A 153 -24.00 1.25 -4.64
CA GLN A 153 -25.32 0.63 -4.68
C GLN A 153 -26.06 0.80 -3.34
N GLU A 154 -25.37 0.56 -2.22
CA GLU A 154 -25.93 0.76 -0.88
C GLU A 154 -26.33 2.22 -0.61
N SER A 155 -25.52 3.16 -1.10
CA SER A 155 -25.84 4.59 -1.04
C SER A 155 -27.09 4.94 -1.85
N ALA A 156 -27.24 4.37 -3.05
CA ALA A 156 -28.44 4.55 -3.87
C ALA A 156 -29.70 3.93 -3.24
N ALA A 157 -29.57 2.76 -2.62
CA ALA A 157 -30.64 2.13 -1.86
C ALA A 157 -31.03 3.01 -0.64
N SER A 158 -30.05 3.53 0.08
CA SER A 158 -30.28 4.43 1.22
C SER A 158 -30.99 5.72 0.81
N ALA A 159 -30.61 6.32 -0.33
CA ALA A 159 -31.29 7.49 -0.88
C ALA A 159 -32.76 7.18 -1.25
N SER A 160 -33.01 5.99 -1.80
CA SER A 160 -34.37 5.54 -2.14
C SER A 160 -35.23 5.36 -0.88
N SER A 161 -34.69 4.74 0.17
CA SER A 161 -35.35 4.62 1.48
C SER A 161 -35.64 5.97 2.11
N ALA A 162 -34.70 6.93 2.02
CA ALA A 162 -34.93 8.29 2.51
C ALA A 162 -36.06 9.00 1.76
N LEU A 163 -36.18 8.81 0.44
CA LEU A 163 -37.27 9.36 -0.34
C LEU A 163 -38.63 8.75 0.03
N GLN A 164 -38.68 7.43 0.27
CA GLN A 164 -39.89 6.76 0.74
C GLN A 164 -40.32 7.30 2.12
N SER A 165 -39.38 7.43 3.06
CA SER A 165 -39.65 8.01 4.38
C SER A 165 -40.16 9.45 4.30
N LYS A 166 -39.58 10.27 3.41
CA LYS A 166 -40.07 11.64 3.14
C LYS A 166 -41.52 11.63 2.66
N ASN A 167 -41.87 10.76 1.72
CA ASN A 167 -43.22 10.67 1.16
C ASN A 167 -44.23 10.16 2.20
N ALA A 168 -43.83 9.19 3.04
CA ALA A 168 -44.63 8.71 4.14
C ALA A 168 -44.91 9.83 5.16
N ALA A 169 -43.89 10.60 5.53
CA ALA A 169 -44.04 11.75 6.43
C ALA A 169 -44.99 12.82 5.85
N ALA A 170 -44.89 13.12 4.55
CA ALA A 170 -45.79 14.04 3.88
C ALA A 170 -47.25 13.55 3.90
N SER A 171 -47.47 12.26 3.64
CA SER A 171 -48.80 11.64 3.69
C SER A 171 -49.41 11.67 5.10
N SER A 172 -48.59 11.41 6.12
CA SER A 172 -48.98 11.54 7.53
C SER A 172 -49.34 12.98 7.88
N ALA A 173 -48.59 13.98 7.40
CA ALA A 173 -48.90 15.39 7.60
C ALA A 173 -50.25 15.76 6.97
N THR A 174 -50.54 15.29 5.75
CA THR A 174 -51.85 15.48 5.11
C THR A 174 -52.98 14.85 5.92
N SER A 175 -52.79 13.62 6.40
CA SER A 175 -53.78 12.91 7.21
C SER A 175 -54.05 13.63 8.54
N ALA A 176 -53.01 14.16 9.17
CA ALA A 176 -53.13 14.98 10.38
C ALA A 176 -53.89 16.29 10.11
N GLN A 177 -53.64 16.94 8.97
CA GLN A 177 -54.35 18.16 8.56
C GLN A 177 -55.84 17.89 8.31
N GLN A 178 -56.17 16.79 7.64
CA GLN A 178 -57.56 16.37 7.42
C GLN A 178 -58.27 16.09 8.76
N SER A 179 -57.59 15.39 9.68
CA SER A 179 -58.10 15.12 11.02
C SER A 179 -58.34 16.42 11.80
N LEU A 180 -57.43 17.40 11.70
CA LEU A 180 -57.60 18.71 12.31
C LEU A 180 -58.83 19.45 11.75
N THR A 181 -59.01 19.45 10.42
CA THR A 181 -60.19 20.04 9.79
C THR A 181 -61.48 19.36 10.25
N ALA A 182 -61.50 18.03 10.35
CA ALA A 182 -62.65 17.29 10.88
C ALA A 182 -62.98 17.69 12.33
N VAL A 183 -61.96 17.78 13.19
CA VAL A 183 -62.14 18.22 14.59
C VAL A 183 -62.65 19.66 14.68
N GLN A 184 -62.18 20.56 13.80
CA GLN A 184 -62.70 21.93 13.74
C GLN A 184 -64.17 21.98 13.31
N GLY A 185 -64.57 21.15 12.34
CA GLY A 185 -65.98 20.99 11.94
C GLY A 185 -66.85 20.51 13.09
N LEU A 186 -66.45 19.43 13.76
CA LEU A 186 -67.14 18.91 14.94
C LEU A 186 -67.26 19.95 16.06
N LYS A 187 -66.21 20.77 16.27
CA LYS A 187 -66.26 21.86 17.25
C LYS A 187 -67.33 22.89 16.89
N ALA A 188 -67.48 23.24 15.61
CA ALA A 188 -68.52 24.17 15.17
C ALA A 188 -69.92 23.58 15.36
N GLU A 189 -70.13 22.32 14.98
CA GLU A 189 -71.40 21.60 15.19
C GLU A 189 -71.78 21.55 16.67
N VAL A 190 -70.83 21.26 17.57
CA VAL A 190 -71.08 21.26 19.02
C VAL A 190 -71.49 22.64 19.55
N GLN A 191 -70.90 23.73 19.04
CA GLN A 191 -71.31 25.09 19.42
C GLN A 191 -72.71 25.42 18.90
N GLN A 192 -73.05 24.98 17.69
CA GLN A 192 -74.38 25.15 17.14
C GLN A 192 -75.41 24.37 17.97
N LEU A 193 -75.16 23.09 18.25
CA LEU A 193 -76.03 22.25 19.09
C LEU A 193 -76.24 22.85 20.49
N LYS A 194 -75.20 23.46 21.07
CA LYS A 194 -75.32 24.18 22.35
C LYS A 194 -76.29 25.36 22.25
N THR A 195 -76.23 26.11 21.16
CA THR A 195 -77.11 27.26 20.90
C THR A 195 -78.55 26.80 20.67
N ASP A 196 -78.75 25.79 19.83
CA ASP A 196 -80.07 25.22 19.54
C ASP A 196 -80.73 24.66 20.80
N THR A 197 -79.97 23.95 21.63
CA THR A 197 -80.45 23.42 22.92
C THR A 197 -80.90 24.54 23.86
N GLN A 198 -80.18 25.66 23.90
CA GLN A 198 -80.54 26.81 24.71
C GLN A 198 -81.82 27.48 24.20
N HIS A 199 -81.97 27.61 22.88
CA HIS A 199 -83.17 28.16 22.25
C HIS A 199 -84.41 27.30 22.54
N ILE A 200 -84.32 25.98 22.35
CA ILE A 200 -85.41 25.02 22.66
C ILE A 200 -85.82 25.15 24.13
N LYS A 201 -84.85 25.30 25.04
CA LYS A 201 -85.13 25.49 26.47
C LYS A 201 -85.89 26.79 26.72
N GLU A 202 -85.47 27.90 26.10
CA GLU A 202 -86.11 29.21 26.25
C GLU A 202 -87.52 29.22 25.67
N GLU A 203 -87.72 28.64 24.47
CA GLU A 203 -89.03 28.46 23.84
C GLU A 203 -89.96 27.61 24.71
N GLY A 204 -89.48 26.47 25.22
CA GLY A 204 -90.28 25.62 26.10
C GLY A 204 -90.69 26.32 27.40
N VAL A 205 -89.80 27.12 28.01
CA VAL A 205 -90.14 27.93 29.18
C VAL A 205 -91.19 28.99 28.82
N ALA A 206 -91.05 29.66 27.68
CA ALA A 206 -92.00 30.65 27.21
C ALA A 206 -93.39 30.04 26.95
N GLU A 207 -93.43 28.89 26.29
CA GLU A 207 -94.67 28.16 25.99
C GLU A 207 -95.39 27.71 27.28
N VAL A 208 -94.65 27.08 28.21
CA VAL A 208 -95.21 26.67 29.52
C VAL A 208 -95.74 27.88 30.29
N THR A 209 -95.03 29.01 30.23
CA THR A 209 -95.47 30.26 30.86
C THR A 209 -96.75 30.79 30.21
N ALA A 210 -96.83 30.79 28.88
CA ALA A 210 -98.02 31.20 28.13
C ALA A 210 -99.22 30.31 28.45
N LEU A 211 -99.04 28.99 28.48
CA LEU A 211 -100.07 28.03 28.87
C LEU A 211 -100.54 28.24 30.31
N LYS A 212 -99.62 28.49 31.26
CA LYS A 212 -99.96 28.80 32.65
C LYS A 212 -100.78 30.09 32.76
N ASN A 213 -100.40 31.13 32.02
CA ASN A 213 -101.13 32.39 32.00
C ASN A 213 -102.53 32.23 31.38
N ALA A 214 -102.64 31.51 30.26
CA ALA A 214 -103.92 31.20 29.62
C ALA A 214 -104.85 30.40 30.56
N ALA A 215 -104.32 29.38 31.24
CA ALA A 215 -105.06 28.61 32.24
C ALA A 215 -105.53 29.48 33.42
N THR A 216 -104.68 30.38 33.90
CA THR A 216 -105.03 31.33 34.97
C THR A 216 -106.16 32.27 34.53
N THR A 217 -106.07 32.83 33.31
CA THR A 217 -107.13 33.68 32.73
C THR A 217 -108.44 32.92 32.57
N ALA A 218 -108.40 31.67 32.08
CA ALA A 218 -109.58 30.83 31.93
C ALA A 218 -110.24 30.53 33.29
N ALA A 219 -109.45 30.23 34.33
CA ALA A 219 -109.94 30.03 35.68
C ALA A 219 -110.62 31.28 36.25
N ASN A 220 -110.02 32.46 36.06
CA ASN A 220 -110.59 33.74 36.50
C ASN A 220 -111.91 34.04 35.78
N ASN A 221 -111.97 33.83 34.47
CA ASN A 221 -113.19 34.03 33.68
C ASN A 221 -114.32 33.07 34.10
N ALA A 222 -113.99 31.82 34.42
CA ALA A 222 -114.94 30.86 34.96
C ALA A 222 -115.48 31.32 36.32
N LYS A 223 -114.62 31.80 37.22
CA LYS A 223 -115.02 32.33 38.53
C LYS A 223 -115.91 33.58 38.42
N ALA A 224 -115.59 34.48 37.49
CA ALA A 224 -116.41 35.66 37.20
C ALA A 224 -117.79 35.25 36.67
N SER A 225 -117.86 34.25 35.78
CA SER A 225 -119.12 33.73 35.23
C SER A 225 -119.98 33.04 36.31
N GLU A 226 -119.36 32.29 37.21
CA GLU A 226 -120.03 31.72 38.39
C GLU A 226 -120.66 32.81 39.26
N THR A 227 -119.90 33.88 39.54
CA THR A 227 -120.37 35.03 40.34
C THR A 227 -121.51 35.77 39.65
N ALA A 228 -121.40 36.03 38.34
CA ALA A 228 -122.46 36.65 37.56
C ALA A 228 -123.75 35.81 37.55
N SER A 229 -123.61 34.48 37.42
CA SER A 229 -124.74 33.54 37.47
C SER A 229 -125.42 33.56 38.85
N ALA A 230 -124.64 33.56 39.94
CA ALA A 230 -125.17 33.67 41.30
C ALA A 230 -125.91 35.01 41.55
N ASN A 231 -125.36 36.12 41.04
CA ASN A 231 -126.02 37.43 41.11
C ASN A 231 -127.34 37.45 40.33
N ASN A 232 -127.35 36.91 39.10
CA ASN A 232 -128.57 36.81 38.29
C ASN A 232 -129.64 35.94 38.95
N ALA A 233 -129.25 34.81 39.56
CA ALA A 233 -130.17 33.97 40.32
C ALA A 233 -130.79 34.75 41.50
N THR A 234 -129.98 35.52 42.23
CA THR A 234 -130.42 36.37 43.34
C THR A 234 -131.37 37.49 42.87
N LEU A 235 -131.06 38.10 41.72
CA LEU A 235 -131.90 39.13 41.11
C LEU A 235 -133.25 38.56 40.65
N ALA A 236 -133.23 37.39 40.01
CA ALA A 236 -134.43 36.67 39.58
C ALA A 236 -135.32 36.30 40.78
N ASP A 237 -134.71 35.81 41.87
CA ASP A 237 -135.42 35.55 43.14
C ASP A 237 -136.05 36.82 43.71
N THR A 238 -135.32 37.93 43.72
CA THR A 238 -135.85 39.24 44.16
C THR A 238 -137.02 39.70 43.30
N LYS A 239 -136.89 39.63 41.97
CA LYS A 239 -137.94 40.03 41.03
C LYS A 239 -139.18 39.15 41.15
N ALA A 240 -139.01 37.85 41.38
CA ALA A 240 -140.12 36.94 41.64
C ALA A 240 -140.87 37.35 42.93
N LYS A 241 -140.14 37.71 43.99
CA LYS A 241 -140.73 38.25 45.23
C LYS A 241 -141.47 39.57 45.01
N GLU A 242 -140.88 40.53 44.30
CA GLU A 242 -141.54 41.82 43.97
C GLU A 242 -142.82 41.64 43.15
N ALA A 243 -142.79 40.76 42.13
CA ALA A 243 -143.96 40.45 41.31
C ALA A 243 -145.07 39.82 42.16
N SER A 244 -144.72 38.91 43.07
CA SER A 244 -145.68 38.31 44.01
C SER A 244 -146.32 39.35 44.93
N ALA A 245 -145.55 40.33 45.43
CA ALA A 245 -146.06 41.40 46.27
C ALA A 245 -146.98 42.37 45.49
N SER A 246 -146.64 42.71 44.25
CA SER A 246 -147.44 43.60 43.40
C SER A 246 -148.79 42.97 43.02
N ALA A 247 -148.82 41.64 42.82
CA ALA A 247 -150.06 40.90 42.59
C ALA A 247 -151.01 40.96 43.80
N THR A 248 -150.48 41.11 45.02
CA THR A 248 -151.28 41.25 46.25
C THR A 248 -151.89 42.65 46.42
N THR A 249 -151.28 43.70 45.86
CA THR A 249 -151.73 45.11 46.02
C THR A 249 -152.71 45.58 44.93
N ALA A 250 -152.86 44.84 43.83
CA ALA A 250 -153.76 45.16 42.71
C ALA A 250 -155.19 44.61 42.87
N ASN A 251 -155.54 44.15 44.08
CA ASN A 251 -156.81 43.52 44.47
C ASN A 251 -157.39 44.25 45.68
#